data_AF-A0A7X9G4U8-F1
#
_entry.id   AF-A0A7X9G4U8-F1
#
_cell.length_a   1.000
_cell.length_b   1.000
_cell.length_c   1.000
_cell.angle_alpha   90.00
_cell.angle_beta   90.00
_cell.angle_gamma   90.00
#
_symmetry.space_group_name_H-M   'P 1'
#
loop_
_entity.id
_entity.type
_entity.pdbx_description
1 polymer ?
#
loop_
_entity_poly.entity_id
_entity_poly.type
_entity_poly.pdbx_seq_one_letter_code
_entity_poly.pdbx_strand_id
1 'polypeptide(L)'
;MSWLYGPGIIQEGRLDPAFCETISGIPYNSTGVVCRDMGDWTSCYIHDYKDLTVAVLKDLAAKAGVHLYCDEEFPVYAEGDLLAVHAANGDVVRLRLPAGVKRVTELFSGREESVGADGCLDYACTTPDTMLFQLQR
;
A
#
# COMPACT_ATOMS: atom_id res chain seq x y z
N MET A 1 4.77 -3.70 11.75
CA MET A 1 3.56 -3.04 12.29
C MET A 1 3.77 -1.54 12.26
N SER A 2 2.75 -0.77 11.90
CA SER A 2 2.81 0.70 11.86
C SER A 2 1.94 1.28 12.97
N TRP A 3 2.48 2.25 13.71
CA TRP A 3 1.84 2.90 14.84
C TRP A 3 1.63 4.38 14.54
N LEU A 4 0.45 4.89 14.87
CA LEU A 4 0.09 6.29 14.69
C LEU A 4 -0.07 6.97 16.05
N TYR A 5 0.46 8.18 16.18
CA TYR A 5 0.30 9.05 17.34
C TYR A 5 0.82 8.48 18.67
N GLY A 6 0.02 7.75 19.43
CA GLY A 6 0.31 7.35 20.81
C GLY A 6 -0.20 5.96 21.15
N PRO A 7 0.41 4.88 20.61
CA PRO A 7 -0.02 3.52 20.89
C PRO A 7 0.12 3.19 22.38
N GLY A 8 -0.97 2.76 23.00
CA GLY A 8 -0.98 2.26 24.37
C GLY A 8 -0.61 3.26 25.46
N ILE A 9 -0.69 4.58 25.20
CA ILE A 9 -0.41 5.61 26.21
C ILE A 9 -1.50 5.74 27.28
N ILE A 10 -2.72 5.20 27.02
CA ILE A 10 -3.79 5.08 28.01
C ILE A 10 -3.97 3.60 28.31
N GLN A 11 -3.66 3.19 29.54
CA GLN A 11 -3.86 1.83 30.04
C GLN A 11 -4.48 1.88 31.42
N GLU A 12 -5.48 1.04 31.66
CA GLU A 12 -6.15 0.91 32.97
C GLU A 12 -6.61 2.25 33.58
N GLY A 13 -7.07 3.17 32.72
CA GLY A 13 -7.52 4.51 33.14
C GLY A 13 -6.39 5.51 33.45
N ARG A 14 -5.12 5.14 33.23
CA ARG A 14 -3.94 6.00 33.43
C ARG A 14 -3.34 6.43 32.10
N LEU A 15 -3.07 7.73 31.97
CA LEU A 15 -2.27 8.30 30.88
C LEU A 15 -0.79 8.26 31.26
N ASP A 16 0.02 7.48 30.54
CA ASP A 16 1.46 7.38 30.73
C ASP A 16 2.15 7.19 29.36
N PRO A 17 2.76 8.26 28.79
CA PRO A 17 3.44 8.20 27.50
C PRO A 17 4.61 7.21 27.42
N ALA A 18 5.20 6.81 28.55
CA ALA A 18 6.31 5.86 28.56
C ALA A 18 5.89 4.49 28.01
N PHE A 19 4.61 4.13 28.11
CA PHE A 19 4.11 2.87 27.55
C PHE A 19 4.19 2.78 26.03
N CYS A 20 4.24 3.91 25.33
CA CYS A 20 4.43 3.92 23.88
C CYS A 20 5.68 3.13 23.48
N GLU A 21 6.81 3.35 24.18
CA GLU A 21 8.06 2.66 23.90
C GLU A 21 8.00 1.18 24.25
N THR A 22 7.24 0.80 25.29
CA THR A 22 7.13 -0.61 25.69
C THR A 22 6.48 -1.48 24.61
N ILE A 23 5.56 -0.92 23.81
CA ILE A 23 4.84 -1.64 22.76
C ILE A 23 5.51 -1.45 21.40
N SER A 24 5.78 -0.20 21.03
CA SER A 24 6.33 0.11 19.71
C SER A 24 7.85 -0.02 19.66
N GLY A 25 8.52 -0.14 20.80
CA GLY A 25 9.96 0.03 20.87
C GLY A 25 10.41 1.45 20.51
N ILE A 26 9.54 2.46 20.39
CA ILE A 26 9.95 3.81 19.97
C ILE A 26 9.38 4.82 20.97
N PRO A 27 10.20 5.77 21.47
CA PRO A 27 9.73 6.80 22.40
C PRO A 27 8.55 7.59 21.83
N TYR A 28 7.59 7.91 22.71
CA TYR A 28 6.49 8.80 22.37
C TYR A 28 7.00 10.13 21.82
N ASN A 29 6.31 10.67 20.81
CA ASN A 29 6.63 11.95 20.16
C ASN A 29 7.98 11.96 19.41
N SER A 30 8.50 10.78 19.04
CA SER A 30 9.58 10.68 18.05
C SER A 30 9.12 11.29 16.72
N THR A 31 9.93 12.20 16.16
CA THR A 31 9.61 12.97 14.96
C THR A 31 9.93 12.20 13.67
N GLY A 32 9.07 12.32 12.65
CA GLY A 32 9.25 11.64 11.37
C GLY A 32 8.84 10.17 11.41
N VAL A 33 9.24 9.44 10.38
CA VAL A 33 9.01 7.99 10.26
C VAL A 33 10.20 7.26 10.88
N VAL A 34 10.00 6.68 12.05
CA VAL A 34 11.04 5.92 12.76
C VAL A 34 10.70 4.44 12.72
N CYS A 35 11.63 3.61 12.27
CA CYS A 35 11.47 2.16 12.31
C CYS A 35 12.53 1.50 13.19
N ARG A 36 12.14 0.49 13.96
CA ARG A 36 12.99 -0.34 14.81
C ARG A 36 12.78 -1.81 14.46
N ASP A 37 13.89 -2.53 14.32
CA ASP A 37 13.87 -3.99 14.23
C ASP A 37 13.55 -4.60 15.60
N MET A 38 12.53 -5.46 15.64
CA MET A 38 12.05 -6.15 16.84
C MET A 38 12.34 -7.66 16.78
N GLY A 39 13.22 -8.10 15.89
CA GLY A 39 13.53 -9.51 15.64
C GLY A 39 12.65 -10.07 14.53
N ASP A 40 11.50 -10.64 14.90
CA ASP A 40 10.60 -11.31 13.94
C ASP A 40 9.73 -10.34 13.14
N TRP A 41 9.76 -9.05 13.49
CA TRP A 41 8.98 -8.00 12.84
C TRP A 41 9.66 -6.64 12.95
N THR A 42 9.27 -5.71 12.08
CA THR A 42 9.70 -4.31 12.16
C THR A 42 8.59 -3.44 12.73
N SER A 43 8.91 -2.63 13.73
CA SER A 43 8.03 -1.62 14.30
C SER A 43 8.29 -0.28 13.65
N CYS A 44 7.28 0.36 13.09
CA CYS A 44 7.40 1.70 12.51
C CYS A 44 6.42 2.66 13.20
N TYR A 45 6.91 3.79 13.66
CA TYR A 45 6.15 4.78 14.42
C TYR A 45 6.15 6.11 13.68
N ILE A 46 4.96 6.71 13.60
CA ILE A 46 4.69 7.97 12.93
C ILE A 46 3.81 8.80 13.88
N HIS A 47 4.41 9.80 14.54
CA HIS A 47 3.69 10.60 15.53
C HIS A 47 2.73 11.62 14.90
N ASP A 48 3.24 12.44 13.98
CA ASP A 48 2.47 13.46 13.28
C ASP A 48 1.81 12.85 12.04
N TYR A 49 0.51 13.03 11.88
CA TYR A 49 -0.24 12.56 10.72
C TYR A 49 0.27 13.18 9.40
N LYS A 50 0.93 14.34 9.45
CA LYS A 50 1.53 14.99 8.27
C LYS A 50 2.71 14.20 7.69
N ASP A 51 3.38 13.40 8.51
CA ASP A 51 4.47 12.52 8.07
C ASP A 51 3.92 11.24 7.40
N LEU A 52 2.62 10.96 7.53
CA LEU A 52 1.95 9.83 6.90
C LEU A 52 1.50 10.17 5.48
N THR A 53 2.44 10.13 4.53
CA THR A 53 2.14 10.31 3.11
C THR A 53 1.85 8.97 2.41
N VAL A 54 1.28 9.02 1.20
CA VAL A 54 1.07 7.81 0.38
C VAL A 54 2.42 7.16 0.06
N ALA A 55 3.42 7.95 -0.35
CA ALA A 55 4.79 7.47 -0.55
C ALA A 55 5.35 6.70 0.66
N VAL A 56 5.15 7.22 1.88
CA VAL A 56 5.59 6.55 3.11
C VAL A 56 4.86 5.22 3.31
N LEU A 57 3.53 5.19 3.15
CA LEU A 57 2.75 3.96 3.27
C LEU A 57 3.18 2.90 2.24
N LYS A 58 3.44 3.31 0.99
CA LYS A 58 3.90 2.41 -0.07
C LYS A 58 5.31 1.87 0.20
N ASP A 59 6.23 2.72 0.65
CA ASP A 59 7.59 2.31 1.02
C ASP A 59 7.57 1.30 2.18
N LEU A 60 6.77 1.56 3.22
CA LEU A 60 6.59 0.62 4.34
C LEU A 60 5.95 -0.71 3.90
N ALA A 61 4.94 -0.66 3.02
CA ALA A 61 4.32 -1.86 2.47
C ALA A 61 5.31 -2.69 1.63
N ALA A 62 6.10 -2.04 0.77
CA ALA A 62 7.14 -2.68 -0.04
C ALA A 62 8.19 -3.36 0.85
N LYS A 63 8.69 -2.67 1.88
CA LYS A 63 9.64 -3.21 2.87
C LYS A 63 9.07 -4.40 3.65
N ALA A 64 7.76 -4.43 3.86
CA ALA A 64 7.05 -5.55 4.47
C ALA A 64 6.77 -6.71 3.49
N GLY A 65 7.17 -6.61 2.21
CA GLY A 65 6.96 -7.64 1.20
C GLY A 65 5.54 -7.69 0.64
N VAL A 66 4.74 -6.64 0.81
CA VAL A 66 3.40 -6.53 0.23
C VAL A 66 3.49 -6.37 -1.28
N HIS A 67 2.61 -7.04 -2.02
CA HIS A 67 2.50 -6.86 -3.47
C HIS A 67 1.89 -5.49 -3.80
N LEU A 68 2.66 -4.64 -4.47
CA LEU A 68 2.20 -3.33 -4.96
C LEU A 68 1.83 -3.40 -6.44
N TYR A 69 0.55 -3.21 -6.74
CA TYR A 69 0.03 -3.30 -8.11
C TYR A 69 0.44 -2.14 -9.02
N CYS A 70 0.76 -0.95 -8.51
CA CYS A 70 1.26 0.17 -9.31
C CYS A 70 2.31 0.97 -8.53
N ASP A 71 3.17 1.72 -9.23
CA ASP A 71 4.19 2.58 -8.62
C ASP A 71 3.65 3.98 -8.33
N GLU A 72 2.63 4.40 -9.06
CA GLU A 72 1.89 5.65 -8.88
C GLU A 72 1.03 5.63 -7.61
N GLU A 73 0.76 6.81 -7.05
CA GLU A 73 -0.07 6.99 -5.85
C GLU A 73 -1.58 6.92 -6.14
N PHE A 74 -1.97 6.06 -7.08
CA PHE A 74 -3.37 5.84 -7.42
C PHE A 74 -4.09 5.00 -6.37
N PRO A 75 -5.39 5.27 -6.11
CA PRO A 75 -6.23 4.33 -5.39
C PRO A 75 -6.29 2.99 -6.12
N VAL A 76 -5.97 1.92 -5.40
CA VAL A 76 -6.04 0.54 -5.88
C VAL A 76 -6.87 -0.28 -4.92
N TYR A 77 -7.74 -1.13 -5.47
CA TYR A 77 -8.44 -2.18 -4.74
C TYR A 77 -8.22 -3.53 -5.43
N ALA A 78 -7.92 -4.57 -4.66
CA ALA A 78 -7.75 -5.91 -5.19
C ALA A 78 -8.34 -6.94 -4.23
N GLU A 79 -9.13 -7.86 -4.77
CA GLU A 79 -9.77 -8.94 -4.02
C GLU A 79 -10.01 -10.14 -4.94
N GLY A 80 -9.59 -11.33 -4.51
CA GLY A 80 -9.65 -12.53 -5.34
C GLY A 80 -8.93 -12.34 -6.69
N ASP A 81 -9.70 -12.38 -7.77
CA ASP A 81 -9.23 -12.17 -9.14
C ASP A 81 -9.72 -10.83 -9.72
N LEU A 82 -10.13 -9.88 -8.88
CA LEU A 82 -10.52 -8.53 -9.29
C LEU A 82 -9.43 -7.51 -8.91
N LEU A 83 -9.16 -6.58 -9.82
CA LEU A 83 -8.26 -5.45 -9.61
C LEU A 83 -8.91 -4.17 -10.13
N ALA A 84 -9.14 -3.19 -9.27
CA ALA A 84 -9.62 -1.87 -9.64
C ALA A 84 -8.54 -0.81 -9.43
N VAL A 85 -8.41 0.10 -10.38
CA VAL A 85 -7.46 1.21 -10.32
C VAL A 85 -8.15 2.49 -10.79
N HIS A 86 -8.03 3.55 -10.00
CA HIS A 86 -8.51 4.88 -10.39
C HIS A 86 -7.31 5.77 -10.75
N ALA A 87 -7.13 6.03 -12.04
CA ALA A 87 -6.08 6.89 -12.55
C ALA A 87 -6.61 8.33 -12.62
N ALA A 88 -6.17 9.17 -11.68
CA ALA A 88 -6.50 10.60 -11.71
C ALA A 88 -5.67 11.36 -12.76
N ASN A 89 -4.54 10.78 -13.20
CA ASN A 89 -3.64 11.33 -14.21
C ASN A 89 -2.93 10.20 -14.98
N GLY A 90 -2.30 10.56 -16.11
CA GLY A 90 -1.53 9.63 -16.95
C GLY A 90 -2.33 9.04 -18.11
N ASP A 91 -1.66 8.85 -19.24
CA ASP A 91 -2.30 8.25 -20.43
C ASP A 91 -2.08 6.74 -20.48
N VAL A 92 -1.16 6.23 -19.67
CA VAL A 92 -0.84 4.81 -19.50
C VAL A 92 -0.59 4.53 -18.03
N VAL A 93 -1.21 3.48 -17.50
CA VAL A 93 -0.99 2.98 -16.15
C VAL A 93 -0.26 1.64 -16.22
N ARG A 94 0.87 1.54 -15.53
CA ARG A 94 1.66 0.31 -15.44
C ARG A 94 1.28 -0.49 -14.21
N LEU A 95 0.73 -1.68 -14.42
CA LEU A 95 0.25 -2.57 -13.37
C LEU A 95 1.17 -3.80 -13.23
N ARG A 96 1.68 -4.05 -12.03
CA ARG A 96 2.39 -5.28 -11.65
C ARG A 96 1.38 -6.32 -11.19
N LEU A 97 1.27 -7.44 -11.90
CA LEU A 97 0.29 -8.46 -11.60
C LEU A 97 0.89 -9.61 -10.77
N PRO A 98 0.08 -10.30 -9.95
CA PRO A 98 0.52 -11.48 -9.21
C PRO A 98 1.07 -12.56 -10.14
N ALA A 99 2.01 -13.35 -9.61
CA ALA A 99 2.59 -14.47 -10.35
C ALA A 99 1.50 -15.43 -10.86
N GLY A 100 1.65 -15.87 -12.11
CA GLY A 100 0.72 -16.78 -12.78
C GLY A 100 -0.35 -16.09 -13.60
N VAL A 101 -0.68 -14.82 -13.37
CA VAL A 101 -1.63 -14.10 -14.22
C VAL A 101 -1.05 -13.91 -15.62
N LYS A 102 -1.75 -14.37 -16.65
CA LYS A 102 -1.31 -14.31 -18.06
C LYS A 102 -2.18 -13.44 -18.94
N ARG A 103 -3.43 -13.23 -18.54
CA ARG A 103 -4.37 -12.35 -19.24
C ARG A 103 -5.20 -11.59 -18.23
N VAL A 104 -5.73 -10.46 -18.67
CA VAL A 104 -6.76 -9.72 -17.95
C VAL A 104 -7.89 -9.37 -18.89
N THR A 105 -9.08 -9.18 -18.33
CA THR A 105 -10.23 -8.60 -19.03
C THR A 105 -10.60 -7.31 -18.33
N GLU A 106 -10.58 -6.18 -19.03
CA GLU A 106 -11.15 -4.93 -18.52
C GLU A 106 -12.68 -5.02 -18.64
N LEU A 107 -13.37 -4.92 -17.51
CA LEU A 107 -14.76 -5.32 -17.37
C LEU A 107 -15.76 -4.27 -17.87
N PHE A 108 -15.39 -3.01 -18.01
CA PHE A 108 -16.30 -2.00 -18.57
C PHE A 108 -16.36 -2.06 -20.10
N SER A 109 -15.24 -2.31 -20.76
CA SER A 109 -15.11 -2.40 -22.21
C SER A 109 -15.19 -3.83 -22.76
N GLY A 110 -14.92 -4.84 -21.91
CA GLY A 110 -14.74 -6.22 -22.32
C GLY A 110 -13.43 -6.49 -23.05
N ARG A 111 -12.49 -5.53 -23.07
CA ARG A 111 -11.20 -5.67 -23.74
C ARG A 111 -10.32 -6.66 -22.98
N GLU A 112 -9.75 -7.61 -23.71
CA GLU A 112 -8.76 -8.54 -23.15
C GLU A 112 -7.34 -8.07 -23.50
N GLU A 113 -6.43 -8.19 -22.53
CA GLU A 113 -5.02 -7.88 -22.69
C GLU A 113 -4.17 -9.04 -22.20
N SER A 114 -3.06 -9.30 -22.90
CA SER A 114 -2.04 -10.25 -22.44
C SER A 114 -1.06 -9.55 -21.50
N VAL A 115 -0.65 -10.25 -20.44
CA VAL A 115 0.35 -9.75 -19.50
C VAL A 115 1.74 -9.90 -20.10
N GLY A 116 2.57 -8.87 -19.96
CA GLY A 116 3.95 -8.86 -20.40
C GLY A 116 4.79 -9.98 -19.77
N ALA A 117 5.90 -10.33 -20.42
CA ALA A 117 6.81 -11.36 -19.92
C ALA A 117 7.45 -10.99 -18.56
N ASP A 118 7.46 -9.70 -18.23
CA ASP A 118 7.90 -9.13 -16.95
C ASP A 118 6.80 -9.15 -15.86
N GLY A 119 5.63 -9.72 -16.15
CA GLY A 119 4.49 -9.74 -15.23
C GLY A 119 3.77 -8.40 -15.11
N CYS A 120 4.05 -7.46 -16.01
CA CYS A 120 3.40 -6.14 -16.02
C CYS A 120 2.36 -6.02 -17.14
N LEU A 121 1.39 -5.15 -16.92
CA LEU A 121 0.42 -4.70 -17.91
C LEU A 121 0.54 -3.18 -18.03
N ASP A 122 0.87 -2.68 -19.21
CA ASP A 122 0.79 -1.25 -19.53
C ASP A 122 -0.58 -0.99 -20.18
N TYR A 123 -1.50 -0.34 -19.46
CA TYR A 123 -2.87 -0.11 -19.93
C TYR A 123 -3.10 1.35 -20.27
N ALA A 124 -3.49 1.63 -21.52
CA ALA A 124 -3.86 2.98 -21.95
C ALA A 124 -5.25 3.37 -21.43
N CYS A 125 -5.36 4.52 -20.75
CA CYS A 125 -6.58 5.02 -20.11
C CYS A 125 -6.91 6.46 -20.55
N THR A 126 -8.18 6.85 -20.44
CA THR A 126 -8.62 8.22 -20.75
C THR A 126 -8.76 9.01 -19.46
N THR A 127 -7.67 9.63 -19.01
CA THR A 127 -7.64 10.33 -17.71
C THR A 127 -8.69 11.44 -17.58
N PRO A 128 -9.37 11.56 -16.42
CA PRO A 128 -9.36 10.62 -15.30
C PRO A 128 -10.18 9.36 -15.63
N ASP A 129 -9.68 8.20 -15.24
CA ASP A 129 -10.30 6.92 -15.58
C ASP A 129 -10.39 5.98 -14.38
N THR A 130 -11.41 5.12 -14.38
CA THR A 130 -11.53 4.00 -13.44
C THR A 130 -11.59 2.72 -14.25
N MET A 131 -10.61 1.85 -14.02
CA MET A 131 -10.53 0.57 -14.70
C MET A 131 -10.81 -0.55 -13.69
N LEU A 132 -11.55 -1.57 -14.13
CA LEU A 132 -11.80 -2.77 -13.35
C LEU A 132 -11.39 -3.99 -14.18
N PHE A 133 -10.43 -4.75 -13.68
CA PHE A 133 -9.89 -5.92 -14.36
C PHE A 133 -10.31 -7.21 -13.65
N GLN A 134 -10.66 -8.22 -14.44
CA GLN A 134 -10.64 -9.62 -14.01
C GLN A 134 -9.32 -10.27 -14.42
N LEU A 135 -8.60 -10.84 -13.45
CA LEU A 135 -7.30 -11.50 -13.61
C LEU A 135 -7.50 -12.97 -13.99
N GLN A 136 -6.76 -13.46 -14.98
CA GLN A 136 -6.82 -14.85 -15.43
C GLN A 136 -5.47 -15.55 -15.23
N ARG A 137 -5.47 -16.60 -14.40
CA ARG A 137 -4.30 -17.43 -14.08
C ARG A 137 -4.21 -18.67 -14.96
#